data_AF-A0A7C3NMP5-F1
#
_entry.id   AF-A0A7C3NMP5-F1
#
_cell.length_a   1.000
_cell.length_b   1.000
_cell.length_c   1.000
_cell.angle_alpha   90.00
_cell.angle_beta   90.00
_cell.angle_gamma   90.00
#
_symmetry.space_group_name_H-M   'P 1'
#
loop_
_entity.id
_entity.type
_entity.pdbx_description
1 polymer ?
#
loop_
_entity_poly.entity_id
_entity_poly.type
_entity_poly.pdbx_seq_one_letter_code
_entity_poly.pdbx_strand_id
1 'polypeptide(L)'
;MRLDPEGRVEGVRYVPSPNCDERPGGCTAELLVIHNISLPPGEFGGRGIEELFTNRLDAAAHPDYPAIAELKVSAHFLIRRDGELVQFVPCGKRAWHAGESSWRGRARCNDFSIGVELEGTDRAPFTDAQYERLAELTRALQARYPIRDIAGHSDVAPGRKTDPGPHFDWTRYRAMLDQPPPRRTRRKTRAQPQRKQSRAGPFTTHDSRLTAARTAKTPRRQARARRK
;
A
#
# COMPACT_ATOMS: atom_id res chain seq x y z
N MET A 1 11.19 -7.24 2.82
CA MET A 1 11.05 -6.18 1.78
C MET A 1 12.41 -5.59 1.38
N ARG A 2 12.54 -5.03 0.17
CA ARG A 2 13.70 -4.25 -0.27
C ARG A 2 13.26 -2.83 -0.62
N LEU A 3 14.12 -1.86 -0.34
CA LEU A 3 13.91 -0.45 -0.67
C LEU A 3 14.90 -0.02 -1.73
N ASP A 4 14.44 0.78 -2.69
CA ASP A 4 15.29 1.48 -3.66
C ASP A 4 16.06 2.65 -2.99
N PRO A 5 16.98 3.32 -3.71
CA PRO A 5 17.77 4.42 -3.15
C PRO A 5 16.93 5.57 -2.58
N GLU A 6 15.78 5.88 -3.20
CA GLU A 6 14.85 6.93 -2.79
C GLU A 6 13.98 6.53 -1.58
N GLY A 7 13.98 5.25 -1.21
CA GLY A 7 13.21 4.71 -0.09
C GLY A 7 11.81 4.25 -0.50
N ARG A 8 11.59 3.88 -1.76
CA ARG A 8 10.39 3.17 -2.20
C ARG A 8 10.59 1.68 -2.05
N VAL A 9 9.56 0.99 -1.60
CA VAL A 9 9.57 -0.46 -1.45
C VAL A 9 9.32 -1.11 -2.81
N GLU A 10 10.18 -2.05 -3.21
CA GLU A 10 10.05 -2.78 -4.48
C GLU A 10 8.79 -3.65 -4.49
N GLY A 11 8.03 -3.62 -5.59
CA GLY A 11 6.93 -4.57 -5.85
C GLY A 11 5.65 -4.32 -5.05
N VAL A 12 5.52 -3.16 -4.40
CA VAL A 12 4.26 -2.70 -3.79
C VAL A 12 3.67 -1.52 -4.55
N ARG A 13 2.37 -1.32 -4.36
CA ARG A 13 1.61 -0.28 -5.04
C ARG A 13 2.08 1.09 -4.57
N TYR A 14 2.52 1.91 -5.53
CA TYR A 14 2.96 3.28 -5.29
C TYR A 14 1.95 4.26 -5.87
N VAL A 15 1.42 5.14 -5.01
CA VAL A 15 0.45 6.18 -5.37
C VAL A 15 1.04 7.53 -4.96
N PRO A 16 1.76 8.24 -5.85
CA PRO A 16 2.54 9.41 -5.46
C PRO A 16 1.66 10.50 -4.87
N SER A 17 1.96 10.91 -3.64
CA SER A 17 1.31 12.05 -2.99
C SER A 17 2.06 13.35 -3.31
N PRO A 18 1.36 14.45 -3.67
CA PRO A 18 1.97 15.78 -3.77
C PRO A 18 2.26 16.39 -2.39
N ASN A 19 1.72 15.82 -1.31
CA ASN A 19 1.84 16.33 0.05
C ASN A 19 3.14 15.84 0.70
N CYS A 20 4.28 16.19 0.11
CA CYS A 20 5.59 15.89 0.66
C CYS A 20 6.63 16.92 0.21
N ASP A 21 7.73 16.99 0.94
CA ASP A 21 8.87 17.84 0.62
C ASP A 21 10.18 17.22 1.15
N GLU A 22 11.28 17.94 1.01
CA GLU A 22 12.59 17.46 1.47
C GLU A 22 12.70 17.53 3.00
N ARG A 23 13.36 16.54 3.59
CA ARG A 23 13.69 16.58 5.02
C ARG A 23 14.67 17.73 5.28
N PRO A 24 14.44 18.57 6.30
CA PRO A 24 15.32 19.70 6.56
C PRO A 24 16.72 19.24 6.95
N GLY A 25 17.75 19.94 6.47
CA GLY A 25 19.14 19.72 6.88
C GLY A 25 19.66 18.29 6.64
N GLY A 26 19.11 17.56 5.67
CA GLY A 26 19.51 16.17 5.41
C GLY A 26 19.15 15.20 6.54
N CYS A 27 18.18 15.55 7.40
CA CYS A 27 17.70 14.65 8.45
C CYS A 27 17.35 13.28 7.86
N THR A 28 17.74 12.23 8.58
CA THR A 28 17.33 10.87 8.26
C THR A 28 16.19 10.44 9.18
N ALA A 29 15.41 9.45 8.75
CA ALA A 29 14.36 8.90 9.59
C ALA A 29 14.97 8.09 10.75
N GLU A 30 14.69 8.53 11.98
CA GLU A 30 15.18 7.92 13.22
C GLU A 30 14.01 7.40 14.09
N LEU A 31 12.77 7.77 13.73
CA LEU A 31 11.53 7.43 14.41
C LEU A 31 10.53 6.80 13.43
N LEU A 32 9.85 5.75 13.85
CA LEU A 32 8.66 5.24 13.17
C LEU A 32 7.42 5.66 13.98
N VAL A 33 6.47 6.35 13.34
CA VAL A 33 5.20 6.74 13.97
C VAL A 33 4.08 5.87 13.41
N ILE A 34 3.40 5.14 14.30
CA ILE A 34 2.26 4.29 13.97
C ILE A 34 0.98 5.09 14.14
N HIS A 35 0.14 5.04 13.11
CA HIS A 35 -1.13 5.72 13.02
C HIS A 35 -2.26 4.73 12.74
N ASN A 36 -3.50 5.20 12.88
CA ASN A 36 -4.63 4.55 12.25
C ASN A 36 -5.52 5.57 11.53
N ILE A 37 -6.21 5.07 10.51
CA ILE A 37 -7.15 5.88 9.73
C ILE A 37 -8.24 4.99 9.14
N SER A 38 -9.45 5.52 9.03
CA SER A 38 -10.55 4.94 8.24
C SER A 38 -11.33 6.09 7.62
N LEU A 39 -11.67 5.97 6.34
CA LEU A 39 -12.45 6.96 5.62
C LEU A 39 -13.48 6.28 4.72
N PRO A 40 -14.79 6.50 4.95
CA PRO A 40 -15.37 7.22 6.11
C PRO A 40 -14.97 6.66 7.48
N PRO A 41 -15.10 7.44 8.57
CA PRO A 41 -14.72 6.97 9.91
C PRO A 41 -15.40 5.64 10.27
N GLY A 42 -14.60 4.62 10.58
CA GLY A 42 -15.10 3.27 10.90
C GLY A 42 -15.38 2.37 9.69
N GLU A 43 -15.24 2.88 8.47
CA GLU A 43 -15.37 2.11 7.23
C GLU A 43 -14.01 1.79 6.60
N PHE A 44 -13.90 0.61 5.97
CA PHE A 44 -12.64 0.06 5.47
C PHE A 44 -12.76 -0.36 4.00
N GLY A 45 -11.62 -0.41 3.29
CA GLY A 45 -11.54 -0.88 1.91
C GLY A 45 -11.87 0.17 0.84
N GLY A 46 -12.33 1.35 1.25
CA GLY A 46 -12.64 2.46 0.37
C GLY A 46 -11.41 3.19 -0.18
N ARG A 47 -11.66 4.14 -1.09
CA ARG A 47 -10.61 4.97 -1.72
C ARG A 47 -10.30 6.26 -0.94
N GLY A 48 -11.14 6.63 0.03
CA GLY A 48 -11.07 7.90 0.75
C GLY A 48 -9.69 8.20 1.35
N ILE A 49 -9.00 7.21 1.91
CA ILE A 49 -7.64 7.40 2.47
C ILE A 49 -6.65 7.82 1.38
N GLU A 50 -6.65 7.13 0.24
CA GLU A 50 -5.76 7.45 -0.88
C GLU A 50 -6.11 8.81 -1.48
N GLU A 51 -7.39 9.12 -1.59
CA GLU A 51 -7.88 10.37 -2.13
C GLU A 51 -7.53 11.54 -1.21
N LEU A 52 -7.69 11.40 0.11
CA LEU A 52 -7.23 12.39 1.09
C LEU A 52 -5.72 12.63 0.94
N PHE A 53 -4.92 11.56 0.97
CA PHE A 53 -3.46 11.70 0.88
C PHE A 53 -2.97 12.20 -0.46
N THR A 54 -3.82 12.25 -1.49
CA THR A 54 -3.47 12.75 -2.83
C THR A 54 -4.19 14.04 -3.23
N ASN A 55 -4.88 14.72 -2.31
CA ASN A 55 -5.68 15.92 -2.56
C ASN A 55 -6.77 15.71 -3.64
N ARG A 56 -7.40 14.54 -3.62
CA ARG A 56 -8.47 14.14 -4.55
C ARG A 56 -9.76 13.72 -3.86
N LEU A 57 -9.85 13.93 -2.54
CA LEU A 57 -11.03 13.58 -1.78
C LEU A 57 -12.21 14.43 -2.24
N ASP A 58 -13.26 13.80 -2.76
CA ASP A 58 -14.49 14.48 -3.12
C ASP A 58 -15.26 14.83 -1.83
N ALA A 59 -15.28 16.11 -1.47
CA ALA A 59 -16.00 16.61 -0.30
C ALA A 59 -17.49 16.24 -0.31
N ALA A 60 -18.11 16.04 -1.48
CA ALA A 60 -19.53 15.70 -1.59
C ALA A 60 -19.80 14.19 -1.44
N ALA A 61 -18.77 13.34 -1.45
CA ALA A 61 -18.96 11.89 -1.44
C ALA A 61 -19.38 11.31 -0.06
N HIS A 62 -19.14 12.03 1.03
CA HIS A 62 -19.55 11.62 2.38
C HIS A 62 -19.75 12.84 3.30
N PRO A 63 -20.73 12.84 4.23
CA PRO A 63 -20.96 13.96 5.16
C PRO A 63 -19.75 14.39 6.01
N ASP A 64 -18.83 13.47 6.30
CA ASP A 64 -17.62 13.75 7.08
C ASP A 64 -16.45 14.31 6.25
N TYR A 65 -16.52 14.24 4.92
CA TYR A 65 -15.40 14.64 4.04
C TYR A 65 -15.19 16.15 3.89
N PRO A 66 -16.21 17.04 3.92
CA PRO A 66 -16.00 18.48 3.79
C PRO A 66 -15.00 19.05 4.80
N ALA A 67 -14.97 18.50 6.03
CA ALA A 67 -14.07 18.95 7.08
C ALA A 67 -12.58 18.62 6.83
N ILE A 68 -12.30 17.66 5.94
CA ILE A 68 -10.94 17.12 5.73
C ILE A 68 -10.46 17.22 4.28
N ALA A 69 -11.34 17.46 3.31
CA ALA A 69 -11.01 17.43 1.87
C ALA A 69 -9.91 18.44 1.48
N GLU A 70 -9.84 19.58 2.16
CA GLU A 70 -8.83 20.62 1.92
C GLU A 70 -7.53 20.41 2.72
N LEU A 71 -7.48 19.39 3.59
CA LEU A 71 -6.27 19.11 4.37
C LEU A 71 -5.16 18.59 3.47
N LYS A 72 -3.99 19.19 3.61
CA LYS A 72 -2.76 18.73 2.96
C LYS A 72 -2.00 17.83 3.91
N VAL A 73 -2.32 16.54 3.85
CA VAL A 73 -1.71 15.50 4.69
C VAL A 73 -1.30 14.29 3.87
N SER A 74 -0.36 13.53 4.38
CA SER A 74 0.08 12.26 3.77
C SER A 74 0.78 11.40 4.81
N ALA A 75 0.86 10.10 4.55
CA ALA A 75 1.78 9.20 5.23
C ALA A 75 2.78 8.61 4.23
N HIS A 76 3.81 7.93 4.73
CA HIS A 76 4.68 7.17 3.83
C HIS A 76 3.96 5.93 3.34
N PHE A 77 3.28 5.23 4.26
CA PHE A 77 2.64 3.95 3.99
C PHE A 77 1.22 3.88 4.55
N LEU A 78 0.37 3.09 3.88
CA LEU A 78 -0.90 2.58 4.39
C LEU A 78 -0.87 1.06 4.32
N ILE A 79 -1.30 0.40 5.40
CA ILE A 79 -1.55 -1.03 5.46
C ILE A 79 -3.05 -1.27 5.61
N ARG A 80 -3.67 -1.77 4.54
CA ARG A 80 -5.10 -2.12 4.49
C ARG A 80 -5.43 -3.28 5.42
N ARG A 81 -6.72 -3.51 5.68
CA ARG A 81 -7.19 -4.61 6.56
C ARG A 81 -6.70 -6.00 6.12
N ASP A 82 -6.56 -6.23 4.83
CA ASP A 82 -6.07 -7.47 4.24
C ASP A 82 -4.54 -7.59 4.19
N GLY A 83 -3.82 -6.57 4.68
CA GLY A 83 -2.37 -6.48 4.64
C GLY A 83 -1.80 -5.93 3.33
N GLU A 84 -2.62 -5.43 2.39
CA GLU A 84 -2.10 -4.68 1.24
C GLU A 84 -1.25 -3.50 1.75
N LEU A 85 -0.04 -3.35 1.22
CA LEU A 85 0.83 -2.22 1.51
C LEU A 85 0.81 -1.26 0.32
N VAL A 86 0.41 -0.03 0.60
CA VAL A 86 0.40 1.09 -0.33
C VAL A 86 1.43 2.09 0.15
N GLN A 87 2.24 2.61 -0.76
CA GLN A 87 3.20 3.67 -0.46
C GLN A 87 2.83 4.96 -1.19
N PHE A 88 2.91 6.09 -0.50
CA PHE A 88 2.60 7.40 -1.08
C PHE A 88 3.82 8.31 -1.22
N VAL A 89 4.70 8.28 -0.22
CA VAL A 89 5.89 9.13 -0.14
C VAL A 89 7.13 8.24 0.00
N PRO A 90 8.18 8.46 -0.82
CA PRO A 90 9.46 7.79 -0.63
C PRO A 90 10.05 8.11 0.75
N CYS A 91 10.62 7.13 1.45
CA CYS A 91 11.14 7.34 2.81
C CYS A 91 12.27 8.37 2.91
N GLY A 92 12.96 8.67 1.79
CA GLY A 92 13.93 9.77 1.72
C GLY A 92 13.31 11.16 1.85
N LYS A 93 12.02 11.31 1.57
CA LYS A 93 11.27 12.56 1.70
C LYS A 93 10.52 12.66 3.02
N ARG A 94 10.03 13.86 3.32
CA ARG A 94 9.17 14.16 4.46
C ARG A 94 7.70 14.07 4.04
N ALA A 95 6.98 13.07 4.57
CA ALA A 95 5.52 13.06 4.53
C ALA A 95 4.92 13.96 5.63
N TRP A 96 3.64 14.32 5.51
CA TRP A 96 2.97 15.25 6.41
C TRP A 96 1.91 14.53 7.27
N HIS A 97 2.35 13.74 8.24
CA HIS A 97 1.48 12.83 9.03
C HIS A 97 1.36 13.22 10.52
N ALA A 98 2.44 13.72 11.14
CA ALA A 98 2.50 13.92 12.58
C ALA A 98 1.93 15.26 13.08
N GLY A 99 1.78 16.25 12.20
CA GLY A 99 1.37 17.62 12.57
C GLY A 99 2.26 18.22 13.68
N GLU A 100 1.67 19.05 14.54
CA GLU A 100 2.32 19.54 15.76
C GLU A 100 2.61 18.37 16.72
N SER A 101 3.90 18.10 16.93
CA SER A 101 4.37 16.89 17.61
C SER A 101 5.77 17.07 18.19
N SER A 102 6.10 16.28 19.22
CA SER A 102 7.42 16.23 19.85
C SER A 102 7.73 14.82 20.32
N TRP A 103 8.97 14.35 20.08
CA TRP A 103 9.46 13.08 20.59
C TRP A 103 10.77 13.30 21.33
N ARG A 104 10.82 12.89 22.61
CA ARG A 104 11.99 13.07 23.48
C ARG A 104 12.57 14.50 23.46
N GLY A 105 11.68 15.50 23.45
CA GLY A 105 12.03 16.92 23.43
C GLY A 105 12.34 17.50 22.03
N ARG A 106 12.42 16.68 20.98
CA ARG A 106 12.60 17.15 19.60
C ARG A 106 11.24 17.36 18.92
N ALA A 107 10.90 18.62 18.67
CA ALA A 107 9.69 19.00 17.97
C ALA A 107 9.72 18.62 16.47
N ARG A 108 8.56 18.69 15.81
CA ARG A 108 8.37 18.49 14.35
C ARG A 108 8.73 17.08 13.89
N CYS A 109 8.02 16.07 14.41
CA CYS A 109 8.35 14.67 14.15
C CYS A 109 8.38 14.29 12.67
N ASN A 110 7.62 14.97 11.78
CA ASN A 110 7.71 14.76 10.33
C ASN A 110 9.15 14.83 9.81
N ASP A 111 9.98 15.73 10.36
CA ASP A 111 11.34 15.98 9.87
C ASP A 111 12.24 14.73 9.95
N PHE A 112 12.05 13.90 10.98
CA PHE A 112 12.91 12.76 11.31
C PHE A 112 12.14 11.45 11.51
N SER A 113 10.89 11.36 11.03
CA SER A 113 10.10 10.14 11.14
C SER A 113 9.51 9.63 9.84
N ILE A 114 9.14 8.34 9.87
CA ILE A 114 8.31 7.67 8.87
C ILE A 114 6.96 7.37 9.49
N GLY A 115 5.89 7.95 8.94
CA GLY A 115 4.51 7.60 9.27
C GLY A 115 3.99 6.37 8.53
N VAL A 116 3.45 5.40 9.28
CA VAL A 116 2.72 4.23 8.76
C VAL A 116 1.30 4.25 9.30
N GLU A 117 0.34 4.28 8.38
CA GLU A 117 -1.09 4.21 8.66
C GLU A 117 -1.57 2.76 8.62
N LEU A 118 -2.28 2.34 9.67
CA LEU A 118 -3.06 1.11 9.64
C LEU A 118 -4.52 1.45 9.38
N GLU A 119 -5.12 0.86 8.35
CA GLU A 119 -6.56 0.99 8.14
C GLU A 119 -7.31 0.43 9.36
N GLY A 120 -8.05 1.26 10.09
CA GLY A 120 -8.59 0.88 11.39
C GLY A 120 -9.12 2.05 12.21
N THR A 121 -9.38 1.78 13.49
CA THR A 121 -9.89 2.74 14.46
C THR A 121 -9.37 2.45 15.87
N ASP A 122 -9.50 3.42 16.77
CA ASP A 122 -9.27 3.26 18.21
C ASP A 122 -10.33 2.39 18.91
N ARG A 123 -11.27 1.79 18.17
CA ARG A 123 -12.42 1.03 18.71
C ARG A 123 -12.47 -0.42 18.26
N ALA A 124 -11.54 -0.86 17.41
CA ALA A 124 -11.54 -2.20 16.86
C ALA A 124 -10.10 -2.77 16.77
N PRO A 125 -9.92 -4.08 17.03
CA PRO A 125 -8.64 -4.76 16.81
C PRO A 125 -8.11 -4.64 15.37
N PHE A 126 -6.79 -4.58 15.21
CA PHE A 126 -6.11 -4.72 13.92
C PHE A 126 -5.96 -6.19 13.51
N THR A 127 -5.89 -6.46 12.21
CA THR A 127 -5.84 -7.84 11.70
C THR A 127 -4.44 -8.45 11.82
N ASP A 128 -4.37 -9.77 11.78
CA ASP A 128 -3.10 -10.50 11.75
C ASP A 128 -2.24 -10.08 10.54
N ALA A 129 -2.87 -9.94 9.37
CA ALA A 129 -2.20 -9.50 8.15
C ALA A 129 -1.58 -8.11 8.28
N GLN A 130 -2.22 -7.20 9.03
CA GLN A 130 -1.67 -5.87 9.31
C GLN A 130 -0.42 -5.95 10.19
N TYR A 131 -0.44 -6.73 11.28
CA TYR A 131 0.73 -6.90 12.14
C TYR A 131 1.90 -7.57 11.41
N GLU A 132 1.62 -8.63 10.63
CA GLU A 132 2.63 -9.30 9.81
C GLU A 132 3.29 -8.33 8.82
N ARG A 133 2.46 -7.57 8.10
CA ARG A 133 2.92 -6.59 7.12
C ARG A 133 3.72 -5.46 7.79
N LEU A 134 3.23 -4.94 8.90
CA LEU A 134 3.90 -3.89 9.66
C LEU A 134 5.26 -4.37 10.17
N ALA A 135 5.33 -5.56 10.76
CA ALA A 135 6.59 -6.12 11.24
C ALA A 135 7.60 -6.40 10.11
N GLU A 136 7.14 -6.81 8.92
CA GLU A 136 8.02 -6.95 7.76
C GLU A 136 8.56 -5.59 7.28
N LEU A 137 7.68 -4.59 7.17
CA LEU A 137 8.02 -3.23 6.77
C LEU A 137 9.02 -2.61 7.75
N THR A 138 8.72 -2.65 9.05
CA THR A 138 9.57 -2.07 10.10
C THR A 138 10.99 -2.62 10.07
N ARG A 139 11.17 -3.95 9.95
CA ARG A 139 12.51 -4.54 9.83
C ARG A 139 13.25 -4.05 8.59
N ALA A 140 12.55 -3.92 7.45
CA ALA A 140 13.16 -3.40 6.24
C ALA A 140 13.56 -1.92 6.37
N LEU A 141 12.74 -1.12 7.06
CA LEU A 141 13.06 0.27 7.37
C LEU A 141 14.25 0.38 8.34
N GLN A 142 14.28 -0.41 9.41
CA GLN A 142 15.41 -0.45 10.35
C GLN A 142 16.71 -0.95 9.72
N ALA A 143 16.64 -1.80 8.69
CA ALA A 143 17.82 -2.21 7.93
C ALA A 143 18.39 -1.10 7.04
N ARG A 144 17.58 -0.10 6.66
CA ARG A 144 17.96 0.99 5.75
C ARG A 144 18.22 2.33 6.44
N TYR A 145 17.49 2.60 7.50
CA TYR A 145 17.47 3.86 8.23
C TYR A 145 17.82 3.64 9.70
N PRO A 146 18.43 4.63 10.38
CA PRO A 146 18.82 4.52 11.79
C PRO A 146 17.62 4.68 12.74
N ILE A 147 16.52 3.94 12.48
CA ILE A 147 15.30 3.99 13.29
C ILE A 147 15.57 3.32 14.64
N ARG A 148 15.58 4.12 15.70
CA ARG A 148 15.83 3.67 17.08
C ARG A 148 14.54 3.54 17.88
N ASP A 149 13.57 4.38 17.59
CA ASP A 149 12.32 4.45 18.32
C ASP A 149 11.12 4.14 17.42
N ILE A 150 10.09 3.57 18.04
CA ILE A 150 8.77 3.37 17.42
C ILE A 150 7.74 3.82 18.44
N ALA A 151 6.84 4.72 18.03
CA ALA A 151 5.86 5.35 18.88
C ALA A 151 4.50 5.44 18.18
N GLY A 152 3.42 5.57 18.94
CA GLY A 152 2.12 5.94 18.42
C GLY A 152 2.02 7.44 18.13
N HIS A 153 1.05 7.84 17.31
CA HIS A 153 0.77 9.26 17.11
C HIS A 153 0.35 9.96 18.41
N SER A 154 -0.37 9.23 19.28
CA SER A 154 -0.72 9.64 20.64
C SER A 154 0.49 9.98 21.51
N ASP A 155 1.60 9.28 21.31
CA ASP A 155 2.80 9.45 22.14
C ASP A 155 3.60 10.68 21.71
N VAL A 156 3.58 11.02 20.42
CA VAL A 156 4.27 12.21 19.88
C VAL A 156 3.40 13.46 19.92
N ALA A 157 2.08 13.33 20.12
CA ALA A 157 1.12 14.42 20.17
C ALA A 157 0.06 14.22 21.27
N PRO A 158 0.48 14.07 22.55
CA PRO A 158 -0.42 13.79 23.66
C PRO A 158 -1.46 14.90 23.82
N GLY A 159 -2.71 14.51 24.09
CA GLY A 159 -3.84 15.43 24.24
C GLY A 159 -4.46 15.92 22.92
N ARG A 160 -3.77 15.77 21.78
CA ARG A 160 -4.30 16.12 20.44
C ARG A 160 -4.71 14.91 19.63
N LYS A 161 -3.97 13.81 19.74
CA LYS A 161 -4.16 12.57 18.95
C LYS A 161 -4.29 11.36 19.87
N THR A 162 -5.07 10.39 19.45
CA THR A 162 -5.34 9.15 20.20
C THR A 162 -4.91 7.89 19.44
N ASP A 163 -4.69 7.98 18.13
CA ASP A 163 -4.22 6.87 17.30
C ASP A 163 -2.78 6.46 17.65
N PRO A 164 -2.42 5.16 17.56
CA PRO A 164 -3.20 4.06 16.98
C PRO A 164 -4.21 3.42 17.95
N GLY A 165 -4.41 4.01 19.13
CA GLY A 165 -5.46 3.67 20.07
C GLY A 165 -5.19 2.41 20.90
N PRO A 166 -6.09 2.10 21.85
CA PRO A 166 -5.92 1.00 22.80
C PRO A 166 -5.96 -0.40 22.15
N HIS A 167 -6.47 -0.50 20.91
CA HIS A 167 -6.54 -1.76 20.18
C HIS A 167 -5.29 -2.09 19.36
N PHE A 168 -4.31 -1.19 19.32
CA PHE A 168 -2.98 -1.51 18.82
C PHE A 168 -2.18 -2.24 19.92
N ASP A 169 -1.99 -3.54 19.72
CA ASP A 169 -1.28 -4.43 20.61
C ASP A 169 0.23 -4.28 20.43
N TRP A 170 0.79 -3.34 21.20
CA TRP A 170 2.23 -3.08 21.25
C TRP A 170 3.04 -4.32 21.63
N THR A 171 2.55 -5.14 22.56
CA THR A 171 3.25 -6.34 23.03
C THR A 171 3.39 -7.34 21.89
N ARG A 172 2.29 -7.63 21.20
CA ARG A 172 2.29 -8.50 20.01
C ARG A 172 3.22 -7.96 18.94
N TYR A 173 3.11 -6.67 18.61
CA TYR A 173 3.92 -6.07 17.56
C TYR A 173 5.42 -6.15 17.88
N ARG A 174 5.84 -5.85 19.12
CA ARG A 174 7.24 -5.95 19.54
C ARG A 174 7.76 -7.38 19.52
N ALA A 175 6.98 -8.33 20.03
CA ALA A 175 7.32 -9.74 19.97
C ALA A 175 7.52 -10.22 18.52
N MET A 176 6.73 -9.70 17.58
CA MET A 176 6.91 -9.98 16.16
C MET A 176 8.16 -9.37 15.56
N LEU A 177 8.75 -8.30 16.09
CA LEU A 177 10.01 -7.74 15.59
C LEU A 177 11.22 -8.57 16.01
N ASP A 178 11.19 -9.13 17.20
CA ASP A 178 12.28 -9.95 17.78
C ASP A 178 12.40 -11.33 17.11
N GLN A 179 11.34 -11.79 16.44
CA GLN A 179 11.38 -13.06 15.71
C GLN A 179 12.18 -12.92 14.41
N PRO A 180 12.94 -13.94 13.99
CA PRO A 180 13.53 -13.96 12.66
C PRO A 180 12.40 -13.97 11.60
N PRO A 181 12.60 -13.30 10.44
CA PRO A 181 11.59 -13.28 9.40
C PRO A 181 11.23 -14.71 8.97
N PRO A 182 9.94 -15.01 8.72
CA PRO A 182 9.53 -16.34 8.30
C PRO A 182 10.31 -16.72 7.04
N ARG A 183 10.93 -17.90 7.07
CA ARG A 183 11.67 -18.42 5.91
C ARG A 183 10.68 -18.54 4.75
N ARG A 184 10.86 -17.72 3.71
CA ARG A 184 10.10 -17.85 2.46
C ARG A 184 10.27 -19.28 1.96
N THR A 185 9.23 -20.08 2.05
CA THR A 185 9.20 -21.39 1.41
C THR A 185 9.27 -21.14 -0.09
N ARG A 186 10.36 -21.59 -0.73
CA ARG A 186 10.44 -21.63 -2.20
C ARG A 186 9.23 -22.42 -2.67
N ARG A 187 8.25 -21.75 -3.28
CA ARG A 187 7.17 -22.41 -4.01
C ARG A 187 7.85 -23.32 -5.02
N LYS A 188 7.79 -24.65 -4.82
CA LYS A 188 8.28 -25.61 -5.82
C LYS A 188 7.50 -25.29 -7.09
N THR A 189 8.19 -24.75 -8.10
CA THR A 189 7.69 -24.71 -9.46
C THR A 189 7.40 -26.15 -9.84
N ARG A 190 6.10 -26.50 -9.85
CA ARG A 190 5.66 -27.80 -10.32
C ARG A 190 6.04 -27.86 -11.80
N ALA A 191 7.08 -28.65 -12.11
CA ALA A 191 7.48 -28.90 -13.49
C ALA A 191 6.25 -29.38 -14.27
N GLN A 192 5.96 -28.73 -15.40
CA GLN A 192 4.96 -29.23 -16.33
C GLN A 192 5.39 -30.64 -16.78
N PRO A 193 4.47 -31.62 -16.83
CA PRO A 193 4.81 -32.93 -17.34
C PRO A 193 5.13 -32.79 -18.83
N GLN A 194 6.35 -33.19 -19.21
CA GLN A 194 6.73 -33.34 -20.61
C GLN A 194 5.77 -34.33 -21.28
N ARG A 195 5.01 -33.84 -22.26
CA ARG A 195 4.27 -34.69 -23.20
C ARG A 195 5.28 -35.61 -23.89
N LYS A 196 5.20 -36.92 -23.62
CA LYS A 196 5.88 -37.95 -24.40
C LYS A 196 5.35 -37.87 -25.83
N GLN A 197 6.22 -37.53 -26.79
CA GLN A 197 5.92 -37.68 -28.21
C GLN A 197 5.89 -39.19 -28.52
N SER A 198 4.70 -39.71 -28.82
CA SER A 198 4.54 -41.02 -29.44
C SER A 198 5.01 -40.93 -30.89
N ARG A 199 6.06 -41.68 -31.23
CA ARG A 199 6.47 -41.94 -32.61
C ARG A 199 5.34 -42.71 -33.31
N ALA A 200 4.68 -42.08 -34.29
CA ALA A 200 3.88 -42.77 -35.29
C ALA A 200 4.80 -43.12 -36.48
N GLY A 201 4.78 -44.39 -36.89
CA GLY A 201 5.49 -44.88 -38.07
C GLY A 201 4.88 -44.35 -39.38
N PRO A 202 5.58 -44.52 -40.51
CA PRO A 202 5.16 -43.95 -41.78
C PRO A 202 4.04 -44.80 -42.38
N PHE A 203 2.90 -44.20 -42.70
CA PHE A 203 1.91 -44.79 -43.59
C PHE A 203 1.92 -44.04 -44.92
N THR A 204 1.93 -44.83 -45.98
CA THR A 204 2.11 -44.45 -47.38
C THR A 204 0.86 -43.85 -48.01
N THR A 205 1.14 -43.03 -49.03
CA THR A 205 0.33 -42.34 -50.04
C THR A 205 -0.96 -42.99 -50.56
N HIS A 206 -2.01 -42.16 -50.77
CA HIS A 206 -2.93 -42.07 -51.94
C HIS A 206 -3.79 -40.80 -51.76
N ASP A 207 -3.55 -39.72 -52.50
CA ASP A 207 -4.14 -39.29 -53.78
C ASP A 207 -5.68 -39.03 -53.78
N SER A 208 -6.01 -37.85 -54.33
CA SER A 208 -7.22 -37.46 -55.05
C SER A 208 -8.28 -36.56 -54.40
N ARG A 209 -8.18 -35.26 -54.80
CA ARG A 209 -9.15 -34.49 -55.61
C ARG A 209 -10.35 -33.75 -54.96
N LEU A 210 -10.45 -32.47 -55.39
CA LEU A 210 -11.61 -31.56 -55.49
C LEU A 210 -12.22 -31.08 -54.13
N THR A 211 -12.64 -29.83 -53.89
CA THR A 211 -13.17 -28.76 -54.74
C THR A 211 -13.22 -27.43 -53.97
N ALA A 212 -13.24 -26.31 -54.69
CA ALA A 212 -13.29 -24.94 -54.19
C ALA A 212 -14.72 -24.43 -53.91
N ALA A 213 -14.85 -23.40 -53.04
CA ALA A 213 -15.76 -22.23 -53.12
C ALA A 213 -15.55 -21.35 -51.86
N ARG A 214 -15.14 -20.06 -51.90
CA ARG A 214 -15.91 -18.83 -52.21
C ARG A 214 -17.31 -18.85 -51.54
N THR A 215 -17.81 -17.87 -50.78
CA THR A 215 -17.82 -16.41 -51.03
C THR A 215 -18.54 -15.66 -49.88
N ALA A 216 -18.20 -14.37 -49.71
CA ALA A 216 -19.10 -13.22 -49.49
C ALA A 216 -19.95 -13.13 -48.19
N LYS A 217 -20.45 -11.99 -47.72
CA LYS A 217 -20.28 -10.54 -47.91
C LYS A 217 -21.12 -9.90 -46.78
N THR A 218 -20.67 -8.77 -46.25
CA THR A 218 -21.46 -7.79 -45.46
C THR A 218 -22.68 -7.27 -46.28
N PRO A 219 -23.72 -6.67 -45.68
CA PRO A 219 -23.64 -5.23 -45.40
C PRO A 219 -24.41 -4.67 -44.17
N ARG A 220 -23.84 -3.59 -43.65
CA ARG A 220 -24.41 -2.34 -43.09
C ARG A 220 -25.94 -2.23 -42.92
N ARG A 221 -26.34 -1.59 -41.82
CA ARG A 221 -27.11 -0.33 -41.88
C ARG A 221 -26.85 0.60 -40.68
N GLN A 222 -26.58 1.86 -41.02
CA GLN A 222 -26.50 3.05 -40.16
C GLN A 222 -27.90 3.67 -39.94
N ALA A 223 -27.91 4.70 -39.07
CA ALA A 223 -28.88 5.81 -38.87
C ALA A 223 -29.74 5.64 -37.62
N ARG A 224 -30.06 6.65 -36.79
CA ARG A 224 -29.92 8.13 -36.76
C ARG A 224 -30.30 8.53 -35.31
N ALA A 225 -29.53 9.34 -34.58
CA ALA A 225 -29.69 10.79 -34.40
C ALA A 225 -31.15 11.34 -34.31
N ARG A 226 -31.55 11.81 -33.11
CA ARG A 226 -32.30 13.07 -32.80
C ARG A 226 -32.70 13.05 -31.31
N ARG A 227 -32.14 13.94 -30.47
CA ARG A 227 -32.72 15.22 -30.01
C ARG A 227 -34.09 15.07 -29.33
N LYS A 228 -34.13 15.22 -28.00
CA LYS A 228 -34.70 16.37 -27.29
C LYS A 228 -33.91 16.59 -26.01
#